data_AF-A0A1F6YCS6-F1
#
_entry.id   AF-A0A1F6YCS6-F1
#
_cell.length_a   1.000
_cell.length_b   1.000
_cell.length_c   1.000
_cell.angle_alpha   90.00
_cell.angle_beta   90.00
_cell.angle_gamma   90.00
#
_symmetry.space_group_name_H-M   'P 1'
#
loop_
_entity.id
_entity.type
_entity.pdbx_description
1 polymer ?
#
loop_
_entity_poly.entity_id
_entity_poly.type
_entity_poly.pdbx_seq_one_letter_code
_entity_poly.pdbx_strand_id
1 'polypeptide(L)'
;MGKNKFSEKQIRVGGTTGVEPISIKYKDSDYTLSMNSDKKALKDKNGYLVIAELFSSDKKLPRFIFRWDHNPAVMDIDIFVGEKNRKDLWTQKGYEGHWTKLSDDKNREYSVLIKIPECKIFEGIIRVGLLTELDLNNSISISDSVEVKII
;
A
#
# COMPACT_ATOMS: atom_id res chain seq x y z
N MET A 1 -19.76 -18.59 -12.71
CA MET A 1 -18.75 -17.76 -12.01
C MET A 1 -17.77 -17.23 -13.05
N GLY A 2 -17.95 -15.97 -13.47
CA GLY A 2 -17.16 -15.37 -14.54
C GLY A 2 -15.78 -14.92 -14.05
N LYS A 3 -14.73 -15.62 -14.50
CA LYS A 3 -13.36 -15.12 -14.57
C LYS A 3 -13.34 -14.03 -15.66
N ASN A 4 -13.26 -12.76 -15.28
CA ASN A 4 -12.78 -11.61 -16.09
C ASN A 4 -13.27 -10.29 -15.49
N LYS A 5 -12.64 -9.85 -14.40
CA LYS A 5 -12.78 -8.45 -13.93
C LYS A 5 -11.45 -7.72 -13.76
N PHE A 6 -10.35 -8.30 -14.26
CA PHE A 6 -9.00 -7.79 -14.03
C PHE A 6 -8.20 -7.50 -15.32
N SER A 7 -8.79 -7.57 -16.51
CA SER A 7 -8.05 -7.54 -17.78
C SER A 7 -8.01 -6.20 -18.54
N GLU A 8 -8.63 -5.10 -18.09
CA GLU A 8 -8.78 -3.92 -18.97
C GLU A 8 -8.64 -2.56 -18.26
N LYS A 9 -7.56 -2.35 -17.51
CA LYS A 9 -7.12 -0.97 -17.20
C LYS A 9 -5.81 -0.71 -17.94
N GLN A 10 -5.82 0.29 -18.81
CA GLN A 10 -4.67 0.73 -19.63
C GLN A 10 -3.46 1.16 -18.79
N ILE A 11 -3.72 1.52 -17.52
CA ILE A 11 -2.73 1.96 -16.54
C ILE A 11 -2.91 1.14 -15.26
N ARG A 12 -1.85 0.48 -14.78
CA ARG A 12 -1.85 -0.25 -13.50
C ARG A 12 -0.63 0.10 -12.66
N VAL A 13 -0.73 -0.07 -11.35
CA VAL A 13 0.45 0.02 -10.47
C VAL A 13 1.21 -1.30 -10.57
N GLY A 14 2.42 -1.26 -11.12
CA GLY A 14 3.30 -2.40 -11.34
C GLY A 14 4.40 -2.57 -10.29
N GLY A 15 4.52 -1.65 -9.33
CA GLY A 15 5.51 -1.75 -8.27
C GLY A 15 5.57 -0.54 -7.35
N THR A 16 6.48 -0.58 -6.39
CA THR A 16 6.86 0.52 -5.51
C THR A 16 8.18 1.14 -5.98
N THR A 17 8.39 2.40 -5.62
CA THR A 17 9.69 3.08 -5.70
C THR A 17 9.76 4.16 -4.63
N GLY A 18 10.94 4.44 -4.06
CA GLY A 18 11.10 5.51 -3.07
C GLY A 18 10.10 5.46 -1.90
N VAL A 19 9.82 4.26 -1.38
CA VAL A 19 8.94 4.11 -0.20
C VAL A 19 9.78 4.32 1.05
N GLU A 20 9.44 5.34 1.84
CA GLU A 20 10.26 5.76 2.98
C GLU A 20 9.43 6.37 4.12
N PRO A 21 9.89 6.24 5.38
CA PRO A 21 9.31 6.99 6.49
C PRO A 21 9.81 8.44 6.44
N ILE A 22 8.89 9.39 6.32
CA ILE A 22 9.21 10.83 6.37
C ILE A 22 9.32 11.30 7.82
N SER A 23 8.49 10.74 8.70
CA SER A 23 8.62 10.94 10.14
C SER A 23 8.09 9.74 10.91
N ILE A 24 8.72 9.46 12.05
CA ILE A 24 8.24 8.47 13.02
C ILE A 24 8.11 9.21 14.34
N LYS A 25 6.87 9.55 14.73
CA LYS A 25 6.59 10.17 16.02
C LYS A 25 6.62 9.13 17.14
N TYR A 26 6.16 7.92 16.83
CA TYR A 26 6.14 6.81 17.75
C TYR A 26 6.22 5.49 16.99
N LYS A 27 6.97 4.53 17.53
CA LYS A 27 6.94 3.13 17.13
C LYS A 27 7.23 2.30 18.36
N ASP A 28 6.36 1.34 18.66
CA ASP A 28 6.55 0.41 19.76
C ASP A 28 7.89 -0.34 19.61
N SER A 29 8.56 -0.62 20.73
CA SER A 29 9.90 -1.24 20.74
C SER A 29 9.88 -2.68 20.27
N ASP A 30 8.76 -3.38 20.43
CA ASP A 30 8.61 -4.79 20.06
C ASP A 30 8.37 -4.97 18.56
N TYR A 31 8.25 -3.87 17.82
CA TYR A 31 7.93 -3.87 16.39
C TYR A 31 9.09 -3.35 15.55
N THR A 32 9.33 -4.03 14.43
CA THR A 32 10.23 -3.62 13.36
C THR A 32 9.41 -3.13 12.18
N LEU A 33 9.78 -1.98 11.63
CA LEU A 33 9.20 -1.42 10.41
C LEU A 33 10.12 -1.75 9.23
N SER A 34 9.60 -2.43 8.23
CA SER A 34 10.30 -2.78 6.99
C SER A 34 9.59 -2.14 5.80
N MET A 35 10.31 -1.34 5.02
CA MET A 35 9.79 -0.73 3.82
C MET A 35 10.02 -1.63 2.61
N ASN A 36 9.01 -1.74 1.75
CA ASN A 36 9.12 -2.45 0.48
C ASN A 36 9.31 -1.42 -0.65
N SER A 37 10.46 -0.76 -0.69
CA SER A 37 10.85 0.10 -1.81
C SER A 37 11.40 -0.71 -2.98
N ASP A 38 11.20 -0.20 -4.20
CA ASP A 38 11.80 -0.70 -5.45
C ASP A 38 11.48 -2.18 -5.73
N LYS A 39 10.23 -2.57 -5.43
CA LYS A 39 9.68 -3.91 -5.67
C LYS A 39 8.68 -3.88 -6.81
N LYS A 40 8.74 -4.88 -7.69
CA LYS A 40 7.65 -5.14 -8.63
C LYS A 40 6.48 -5.81 -7.92
N ALA A 41 5.27 -5.49 -8.35
CA ALA A 41 4.07 -6.18 -7.93
C ALA A 41 4.17 -7.67 -8.31
N LEU A 42 3.77 -8.55 -7.40
CA LEU A 42 3.64 -9.98 -7.71
C LEU A 42 2.45 -10.14 -8.67
N LYS A 43 2.72 -10.62 -9.89
CA LYS A 43 1.74 -10.68 -10.99
C LYS A 43 0.54 -11.59 -10.72
N ASP A 44 0.58 -12.42 -9.67
CA ASP A 44 -0.27 -13.60 -9.62
C ASP A 44 -1.46 -13.54 -8.67
N LYS A 45 -1.61 -12.53 -7.79
CA LYS A 45 -2.73 -12.50 -6.82
C LYS A 45 -3.24 -11.08 -6.54
N ASN A 46 -4.43 -10.79 -7.07
CA ASN A 46 -5.36 -9.73 -6.64
C ASN A 46 -4.94 -8.25 -6.81
N GLY A 47 -3.79 -7.95 -7.43
CA GLY A 47 -3.41 -6.55 -7.71
C GLY A 47 -3.04 -5.72 -6.49
N TYR A 48 -2.74 -6.38 -5.37
CA TYR A 48 -2.31 -5.72 -4.13
C TYR A 48 -0.80 -5.56 -4.10
N LEU A 49 -0.35 -4.34 -3.82
CA LEU A 49 1.06 -4.03 -3.66
C LEU A 49 1.36 -3.75 -2.19
N VAL A 50 2.31 -4.49 -1.62
CA VAL A 50 2.77 -4.26 -0.24
C VAL A 50 3.73 -3.08 -0.23
N ILE A 51 3.39 -2.07 0.56
CA ILE A 51 4.17 -0.83 0.73
C ILE A 51 5.17 -0.99 1.86
N ALA A 52 4.72 -1.52 2.99
CA ALA A 52 5.54 -1.69 4.18
C ALA A 52 4.93 -2.79 5.07
N GLU A 53 5.73 -3.26 6.01
CA GLU A 53 5.30 -4.20 7.04
C GLU A 53 5.79 -3.72 8.40
N LEU A 54 4.91 -3.81 9.40
CA LEU A 54 5.26 -3.63 10.80
C LEU A 54 5.02 -4.96 11.52
N PHE A 55 6.07 -5.57 12.03
CA PHE A 55 6.03 -6.92 12.58
C PHE A 55 6.84 -7.06 13.87
N SER A 56 6.43 -7.98 14.73
CA SER A 56 7.19 -8.37 15.91
C SER A 56 7.86 -9.74 15.70
N SER A 57 8.94 -9.99 16.44
CA SER A 57 9.51 -11.34 16.56
C SER A 57 8.65 -12.25 17.44
N ASP A 58 7.82 -11.70 18.33
CA ASP A 58 6.81 -12.47 19.06
C ASP A 58 5.62 -12.79 18.15
N LYS A 59 5.42 -14.08 17.86
CA LYS A 59 4.33 -14.58 17.02
C LYS A 59 2.94 -14.38 17.63
N LYS A 60 2.83 -14.05 18.92
CA LYS A 60 1.56 -13.72 19.59
C LYS A 60 1.11 -12.29 19.28
N LEU A 61 2.03 -11.40 18.93
CA LEU A 61 1.71 -10.03 18.56
C LEU A 61 1.26 -9.96 17.10
N PRO A 62 0.34 -9.05 16.76
CA PRO A 62 -0.12 -8.88 15.39
C PRO A 62 1.00 -8.39 14.48
N ARG A 63 0.86 -8.67 13.18
CA ARG A 63 1.61 -8.04 12.09
C ARG A 63 0.67 -7.12 11.33
N PHE A 64 1.18 -5.98 10.89
CA PHE A 64 0.45 -5.00 10.09
C PHE A 64 1.10 -4.89 8.72
N ILE A 65 0.29 -5.06 7.67
CA ILE A 65 0.74 -4.98 6.28
C ILE A 65 0.10 -3.75 5.64
N PHE A 66 0.94 -2.84 5.18
CA PHE A 66 0.53 -1.62 4.50
C PHE A 66 0.38 -1.97 3.03
N ARG A 67 -0.81 -1.76 2.49
CA ARG A 67 -1.21 -2.25 1.18
C ARG A 67 -1.75 -1.11 0.34
N TRP A 68 -1.24 -0.96 -0.87
CA TRP A 68 -1.87 -0.12 -1.87
C TRP A 68 -3.07 -0.84 -2.49
N ASP A 69 -4.23 -0.21 -2.44
CA ASP A 69 -5.40 -0.63 -3.19
C ASP A 69 -5.55 0.22 -4.46
N HIS A 70 -5.44 -0.45 -5.61
CA HIS A 70 -5.41 0.20 -6.92
C HIS A 70 -6.74 0.88 -7.29
N ASN A 71 -7.88 0.40 -6.77
CA ASN A 71 -9.18 0.95 -7.13
C ASN A 71 -9.49 2.29 -6.44
N PRO A 72 -9.48 2.38 -5.11
CA PRO A 72 -9.64 3.64 -4.41
C PRO A 72 -8.38 4.52 -4.46
N ALA A 73 -7.24 3.99 -4.94
CA ALA A 73 -5.95 4.67 -4.95
C ALA A 73 -5.53 5.17 -3.55
N VAL A 74 -5.74 4.32 -2.55
CA VAL A 74 -5.37 4.60 -1.16
C VAL A 74 -4.49 3.50 -0.60
N MET A 75 -3.79 3.84 0.49
CA MET A 75 -3.08 2.89 1.32
C MET A 75 -3.98 2.45 2.48
N ASP A 76 -4.20 1.14 2.59
CA ASP A 76 -4.88 0.51 3.72
C ASP A 76 -3.89 -0.30 4.55
N ILE A 77 -4.28 -0.64 5.77
CA ILE A 77 -3.52 -1.51 6.66
C ILE A 77 -4.33 -2.77 6.95
N ASP A 78 -3.78 -3.92 6.59
CA ASP A 78 -4.30 -5.23 6.99
C ASP A 78 -3.63 -5.67 8.30
N ILE A 79 -4.39 -6.33 9.17
CA ILE A 79 -3.90 -6.90 10.43
C ILE A 79 -3.89 -8.43 10.34
N PHE A 80 -2.80 -9.04 10.78
CA PHE A 80 -2.62 -10.49 10.83
C PHE A 80 -2.24 -10.94 12.24
N VAL A 81 -2.85 -12.01 12.72
CA VAL A 81 -2.44 -12.68 13.97
C VAL A 81 -2.01 -14.09 13.60
N GLY A 82 -0.72 -14.39 13.77
CA GLY A 82 -0.08 -15.50 13.07
C GLY A 82 -0.23 -15.35 11.55
N GLU A 83 -0.77 -16.36 10.87
CA GLU A 83 -0.98 -16.36 9.42
C GLU A 83 -2.39 -15.92 8.99
N LYS A 84 -3.29 -15.69 9.96
CA LYS A 84 -4.69 -15.37 9.68
C LYS A 84 -4.86 -13.87 9.53
N ASN A 85 -5.45 -13.43 8.43
CA ASN A 85 -5.92 -12.06 8.27
C ASN A 85 -7.13 -11.85 9.21
N ARG A 86 -7.05 -10.82 10.07
CA ARG A 86 -8.01 -10.53 11.14
C ARG A 86 -8.65 -9.15 10.96
N LYS A 87 -9.10 -8.85 9.74
CA LYS A 87 -9.82 -7.60 9.38
C LYS A 87 -10.97 -7.28 10.34
N ASP A 88 -11.59 -8.31 10.93
CA ASP A 88 -12.64 -8.20 11.93
C ASP A 88 -12.22 -7.46 13.19
N LEU A 89 -10.92 -7.37 13.50
CA LEU A 89 -10.42 -6.61 14.63
C LEU A 89 -10.58 -5.10 14.43
N TRP A 90 -10.54 -4.62 13.19
CA TRP A 90 -10.67 -3.19 12.90
C TRP A 90 -12.05 -2.61 13.25
N THR A 91 -13.06 -3.45 13.43
CA THR A 91 -14.40 -3.02 13.87
C THR A 91 -14.57 -3.10 15.40
N GLN A 92 -13.57 -3.61 16.12
CA GLN A 92 -13.61 -3.74 17.58
C GLN A 92 -13.10 -2.48 18.28
N LYS A 93 -13.62 -2.21 19.48
CA LYS A 93 -13.22 -1.05 20.29
C LYS A 93 -11.72 -1.10 20.61
N GLY A 94 -11.05 0.04 20.40
CA GLY A 94 -9.63 0.21 20.71
C GLY A 94 -8.69 -0.09 19.54
N TYR A 95 -9.18 -0.70 18.46
CA TYR A 95 -8.42 -0.84 17.22
C TYR A 95 -8.58 0.40 16.34
N GLU A 96 -7.47 0.91 15.82
CA GLU A 96 -7.42 2.07 14.92
C GLU A 96 -6.26 1.90 13.94
N GLY A 97 -6.46 2.24 12.67
CA GLY A 97 -5.37 2.28 11.68
C GLY A 97 -5.63 1.58 10.36
N HIS A 98 -6.78 0.92 10.17
CA HIS A 98 -7.11 0.28 8.90
C HIS A 98 -7.01 1.24 7.71
N TRP A 99 -7.55 2.45 7.86
CA TRP A 99 -7.59 3.47 6.81
C TRP A 99 -6.57 4.54 7.12
N THR A 100 -5.66 4.78 6.19
CA THR A 100 -4.64 5.83 6.34
C THR A 100 -5.14 7.14 5.76
N LYS A 101 -4.67 8.26 6.32
CA LYS A 101 -5.08 9.59 5.87
C LYS A 101 -4.00 10.17 4.97
N LEU A 102 -4.35 10.48 3.73
CA LEU A 102 -3.47 11.25 2.85
C LEU A 102 -3.24 12.64 3.46
N SER A 103 -1.99 12.97 3.76
CA SER A 103 -1.58 14.27 4.31
C SER A 103 -1.01 15.20 3.25
N ASP A 104 -0.39 14.65 2.21
CA ASP A 104 0.10 15.40 1.05
C ASP A 104 -0.11 14.56 -0.22
N ASP A 105 -1.00 15.04 -1.10
CA ASP A 105 -1.30 14.38 -2.38
C ASP A 105 -0.14 14.48 -3.38
N LYS A 106 0.56 15.63 -3.41
CA LYS A 106 1.64 15.89 -4.36
C LYS A 106 2.79 14.90 -4.17
N ASN A 107 3.11 14.63 -2.91
CA ASN A 107 4.20 13.72 -2.54
C ASN A 107 3.71 12.31 -2.17
N ARG A 108 2.40 12.04 -2.21
CA ARG A 108 1.78 10.79 -1.74
C ARG A 108 2.25 10.39 -0.34
N GLU A 109 2.09 11.32 0.59
CA GLU A 109 2.42 11.11 2.00
C GLU A 109 1.16 10.78 2.79
N TYR A 110 1.25 9.71 3.57
CA TYR A 110 0.15 9.19 4.36
C TYR A 110 0.50 9.30 5.84
N SER A 111 -0.37 9.98 6.57
CA SER A 111 -0.39 9.94 8.03
C SER A 111 -0.94 8.59 8.49
N VAL A 112 -0.14 7.89 9.28
CA VAL A 112 -0.47 6.56 9.80
C VAL A 112 -0.49 6.60 11.32
N LEU A 113 -1.56 6.05 11.87
CA LEU A 113 -1.72 5.79 13.29
C LEU A 113 -2.24 4.36 13.45
N ILE A 114 -1.47 3.50 14.10
CA ILE A 114 -1.89 2.14 14.43
C ILE A 114 -2.03 2.04 15.94
N LYS A 115 -3.22 1.67 16.40
CA LYS A 115 -3.51 1.33 17.79
C LYS A 115 -4.23 0.00 17.86
N ILE A 116 -3.91 -0.75 18.91
CA ILE A 116 -4.68 -1.89 19.37
C ILE A 116 -5.20 -1.55 20.78
N PRO A 117 -6.08 -2.35 21.38
CA PRO A 117 -6.56 -2.09 22.73
C PRO A 117 -5.40 -1.85 23.69
N GLU A 118 -5.48 -0.73 24.42
CA GLU A 118 -4.52 -0.33 25.47
C GLU A 118 -3.09 -0.02 24.99
N CYS A 119 -2.81 -0.08 23.68
CA CYS A 119 -1.45 0.11 23.17
C CYS A 119 -1.44 0.85 21.82
N LYS A 120 -0.63 1.92 21.75
CA LYS A 120 -0.27 2.55 20.47
C LYS A 120 0.90 1.76 19.90
N ILE A 121 0.84 1.42 18.61
CA ILE A 121 1.87 0.62 17.94
C ILE A 121 2.75 1.49 17.05
N PHE A 122 2.14 2.41 16.30
CA PHE A 122 2.86 3.27 15.37
C PHE A 122 2.15 4.61 15.18
N GLU A 123 2.92 5.69 15.06
CA GLU A 123 2.44 6.99 14.61
C GLU A 123 3.52 7.68 13.77
N GLY A 124 3.21 8.06 12.55
CA GLY A 124 4.18 8.67 11.63
C GLY A 124 3.60 9.05 10.28
N ILE A 125 4.50 9.44 9.37
CA ILE A 125 4.19 9.75 7.98
C ILE A 125 5.04 8.85 7.08
N ILE A 126 4.39 8.19 6.13
CA ILE A 126 5.04 7.33 5.12
C ILE A 126 4.80 7.94 3.75
N ARG A 127 5.88 8.10 2.98
CA ARG A 127 5.81 8.46 1.56
C ARG A 127 5.71 7.21 0.71
N VAL A 128 4.81 7.22 -0.25
CA VAL A 128 4.53 6.09 -1.13
C VAL A 128 4.81 6.47 -2.58
N GLY A 129 5.96 6.05 -3.11
CA GLY A 129 6.18 6.09 -4.56
C GLY A 129 5.71 4.79 -5.22
N LEU A 130 5.07 4.95 -6.37
CA LEU A 130 4.45 3.87 -7.14
C LEU A 130 5.04 3.89 -8.56
N LEU A 131 5.37 2.71 -9.06
CA LEU A 131 5.72 2.49 -10.45
C LEU A 131 4.46 2.13 -11.21
N THR A 132 4.17 2.91 -12.24
CA THR A 132 3.00 2.71 -13.09
C THR A 132 3.41 1.96 -14.35
N GLU A 133 2.72 0.88 -14.67
CA GLU A 133 2.84 0.14 -15.92
C GLU A 133 1.71 0.54 -16.86
N LEU A 134 2.06 0.80 -18.12
CA LEU A 134 1.14 1.03 -19.21
C LEU A 134 1.01 -0.27 -20.02
N ASP A 135 -0.21 -0.78 -20.18
CA ASP A 135 -0.46 -1.92 -21.07
C ASP A 135 -0.76 -1.39 -22.48
N LEU A 136 0.25 -1.46 -23.35
CA LEU A 136 0.21 -0.95 -24.73
C LEU A 136 -0.53 -1.88 -25.70
N ASN A 137 -1.05 -3.03 -25.26
CA ASN A 137 -1.66 -4.02 -26.14
C ASN A 137 -3.07 -3.63 -26.62
N ASN A 138 -3.71 -2.61 -26.03
CA ASN A 138 -4.95 -2.04 -26.55
C ASN A 138 -4.61 -0.88 -27.51
N SER A 139 -4.42 -1.23 -28.78
CA SER A 139 -4.43 -0.37 -29.97
C SER A 139 -4.17 1.13 -29.72
N ILE A 140 -2.93 1.57 -29.91
CA ILE A 140 -2.70 2.95 -30.31
C ILE A 140 -3.26 3.07 -31.74
N SER A 141 -4.53 3.43 -31.89
CA SER A 141 -5.01 4.04 -33.12
C SER A 141 -4.37 5.43 -33.20
N ILE A 142 -3.18 5.50 -33.82
CA ILE A 142 -2.55 6.75 -34.22
C ILE A 142 -3.45 7.35 -35.30
N SER A 143 -4.39 8.19 -34.89
CA SER A 143 -5.15 9.03 -35.81
C SER A 143 -5.28 10.48 -35.33
N ASP A 144 -4.41 10.92 -34.42
CA ASP A 144 -4.20 12.34 -34.18
C ASP A 144 -2.70 12.62 -34.25
N SER A 145 -2.35 13.50 -35.19
CA SER A 145 -0.99 13.97 -35.46
C SER A 145 -0.36 14.59 -34.22
N VAL A 146 0.51 13.86 -33.55
CA VAL A 146 1.45 14.41 -32.57
C VAL A 146 2.74 14.77 -33.30
N GLU A 147 2.98 16.06 -33.51
CA GLU A 147 4.32 16.56 -33.87
C GLU A 147 5.26 16.30 -32.69
N VAL A 148 6.13 15.31 -32.84
CA VAL A 148 7.25 15.09 -31.92
C VAL A 148 8.42 15.94 -32.42
N LYS A 149 8.71 17.03 -31.70
CA LYS A 149 9.91 17.83 -31.92
C LYS A 149 11.05 17.25 -31.07
N ILE A 150 12.04 16.65 -31.73
CA ILE A 150 13.29 16.23 -31.09
C ILE A 150 14.24 17.44 -31.11
N ILE A 151 14.79 17.79 -29.94
CA ILE A 151 15.89 18.77 -29.80
C ILE A 151 17.21 18.01 -29.87
#